data_AF-A0A9R1MNP3-F1
#
_entry.id   AF-A0A9R1MNP3-F1
#
_cell.length_a   1.000
_cell.length_b   1.000
_cell.length_c   1.000
_cell.angle_alpha   90.00
_cell.angle_beta   90.00
_cell.angle_gamma   90.00
#
_symmetry.space_group_name_H-M   'P 1'
#
loop_
_entity.id
_entity.type
_entity.pdbx_description
1 polymer ?
#
loop_
_entity_poly.entity_id
_entity_poly.type
_entity_poly.pdbx_seq_one_letter_code
_entity_poly.pdbx_strand_id
1 'polypeptide(L)'
;RWNTRLRQEYLYRKSLKGKECQHYEKRCRIQEVLGKGKPIPTKLRNEGLALRREIDLGDQDRAVPRSIIDDKYAGATLREPMILLTTSRNPGAPLTQFFK
;
A
#
# COMPACT_ATOMS: atom_id res chain seq x y z
N ARG A 1 -18.60 -10.60 12.72
CA ARG A 1 -19.00 -10.43 11.29
C ARG A 1 -18.28 -9.23 10.64
N TRP A 2 -18.32 -8.02 11.21
CA TRP A 2 -17.67 -6.83 10.62
C TRP A 2 -16.13 -6.94 10.53
N ASN A 3 -15.44 -7.37 11.58
CA ASN A 3 -13.97 -7.55 11.58
C ASN A 3 -13.49 -8.57 10.52
N THR A 4 -14.25 -9.65 10.32
CA THR A 4 -13.95 -10.66 9.30
C THR A 4 -14.01 -10.06 7.90
N ARG A 5 -15.05 -9.26 7.63
CA ARG A 5 -15.22 -8.55 6.35
C ARG A 5 -14.05 -7.59 6.09
N LEU A 6 -13.72 -6.73 7.05
CA LEU A 6 -12.61 -5.77 6.92
C LEU A 6 -11.27 -6.47 6.65
N ARG A 7 -11.02 -7.59 7.33
CA ARG A 7 -9.81 -8.38 7.11
C ARG A 7 -9.78 -8.98 5.71
N GLN A 8 -10.89 -9.52 5.23
CA GLN A 8 -10.98 -10.07 3.87
C GLN A 8 -10.76 -8.98 2.82
N GLU A 9 -11.36 -7.82 3.00
CA GLU A 9 -11.19 -6.65 2.13
C GLU A 9 -9.73 -6.16 2.11
N TYR A 10 -9.09 -6.10 3.28
CA TYR A 10 -7.66 -5.76 3.37
C TYR A 10 -6.78 -6.76 2.62
N LEU A 11 -7.03 -8.07 2.78
CA LEU A 11 -6.26 -9.11 2.09
C LEU A 11 -6.47 -9.03 0.57
N TYR A 12 -7.68 -8.75 0.13
CA TYR A 12 -8.00 -8.55 -1.28
C TYR A 12 -7.29 -7.31 -1.85
N ARG A 13 -7.36 -6.16 -1.18
CA ARG A 13 -6.60 -4.95 -1.57
C ARG A 13 -5.09 -5.22 -1.63
N LYS A 14 -4.56 -5.97 -0.66
CA LYS A 14 -3.15 -6.35 -0.63
C LYS A 14 -2.74 -7.24 -1.81
N SER A 15 -3.63 -8.13 -2.28
CA SER A 15 -3.31 -9.01 -3.42
C SER A 15 -3.32 -8.27 -4.76
N LEU A 16 -4.16 -7.25 -4.91
CA LEU A 16 -4.21 -6.39 -6.11
C LEU A 16 -2.95 -5.52 -6.27
N LYS A 17 -2.32 -5.13 -5.15
CA LYS A 17 -1.13 -4.27 -5.13
C LYS A 17 -0.03 -4.72 -6.09
N GLY A 18 0.25 -6.02 -6.20
CA GLY A 18 1.34 -6.50 -7.06
C GLY A 18 1.14 -6.10 -8.54
N LYS A 19 -0.10 -6.24 -9.04
CA LYS A 19 -0.46 -5.85 -10.40
C LYS A 19 -0.46 -4.33 -10.55
N GLU A 20 -1.00 -3.62 -9.57
CA GLU A 20 -1.03 -2.15 -9.55
C GLU A 20 0.36 -1.53 -9.49
N CYS A 21 1.30 -2.12 -8.74
CA CYS A 21 2.70 -1.68 -8.66
C CYS A 21 3.39 -1.80 -10.02
N GLN A 22 3.27 -2.94 -10.70
CA GLN A 22 3.83 -3.11 -12.04
C GLN A 22 3.24 -2.12 -13.04
N HIS A 23 1.93 -1.89 -12.95
CA HIS A 23 1.23 -0.93 -13.78
C HIS A 23 1.68 0.52 -13.50
N TYR A 24 1.86 0.85 -12.23
CA TYR A 24 2.38 2.14 -11.79
C TYR A 24 3.80 2.40 -12.30
N GLU A 25 4.71 1.43 -12.20
CA GLU A 25 6.08 1.54 -12.72
C GLU A 25 6.10 1.82 -14.23
N LYS A 26 5.22 1.16 -14.99
CA LYS A 26 5.05 1.42 -16.44
C LYS A 26 4.56 2.85 -16.68
N ARG A 27 3.60 3.33 -15.90
CA ARG A 27 3.09 4.72 -16.00
C ARG A 27 4.17 5.75 -15.69
N CYS A 28 4.92 5.60 -14.59
CA CYS A 28 6.02 6.50 -14.25
C CYS A 28 7.06 6.55 -15.36
N ARG A 29 7.44 5.39 -15.92
CA ARG A 29 8.41 5.33 -17.01
C ARG A 29 7.94 6.08 -18.25
N ILE A 30 6.65 6.03 -18.59
CA ILE A 30 6.09 6.81 -19.69
C ILE A 30 6.08 8.29 -19.34
N GLN A 31 5.65 8.66 -18.14
CA GLN A 31 5.62 10.06 -17.70
C GLN A 31 7.01 10.71 -17.74
N GLU A 32 8.05 9.98 -17.31
CA GLU A 32 9.44 10.45 -17.42
C GLU A 32 9.90 10.63 -18.87
N VAL A 33 9.54 9.71 -19.76
CA VAL A 33 9.91 9.76 -21.18
C VAL A 33 9.23 10.94 -21.87
N LEU A 34 7.96 11.19 -21.54
CA LEU A 34 7.20 12.35 -22.01
C LEU A 34 7.81 13.67 -21.50
N GLY A 35 8.19 13.74 -20.22
CA GLY A 35 8.86 14.91 -19.66
C GLY A 35 10.22 15.19 -20.30
N LYS A 36 10.96 14.16 -20.71
CA LYS A 36 12.26 14.27 -21.39
C LYS A 36 12.14 14.47 -22.91
N GLY A 37 10.93 14.46 -23.48
CA GLY A 37 10.68 14.57 -24.92
C GLY A 37 11.22 13.40 -25.75
N LYS A 38 11.48 12.24 -25.13
CA LYS A 38 12.03 11.05 -25.80
C LYS A 38 10.90 10.17 -26.37
N PRO A 39 11.15 9.37 -27.42
CA PRO A 39 10.15 8.42 -27.91
C PRO A 39 9.90 7.29 -26.89
N ILE A 40 8.66 6.79 -26.85
CA ILE A 40 8.25 5.69 -25.95
C ILE A 40 9.05 4.41 -26.28
N PRO A 41 9.59 3.70 -25.27
CA PRO A 41 10.31 2.45 -25.48
C PRO A 41 9.47 1.41 -26.23
N THR A 42 10.07 0.67 -27.16
CA THR A 42 9.38 -0.29 -28.04
C THR A 42 8.52 -1.31 -27.29
N LYS A 43 8.96 -1.77 -26.12
CA LYS A 43 8.23 -2.74 -25.26
C LYS A 43 6.92 -2.18 -24.68
N LEU A 44 6.81 -0.86 -24.54
CA LEU A 44 5.65 -0.17 -24.00
C LEU A 44 4.84 0.54 -25.10
N ARG A 45 5.16 0.34 -26.39
CA ARG A 45 4.52 1.09 -27.47
C ARG A 45 3.05 0.73 -27.65
N ASN A 46 2.69 -0.55 -27.49
CA ASN A 46 1.32 -1.04 -27.60
C ASN A 46 0.46 -0.58 -26.41
N GLU A 47 0.97 -0.75 -25.19
CA GLU A 47 0.30 -0.31 -23.96
C GLU A 47 0.37 1.21 -23.78
N GLY A 48 1.33 1.88 -24.42
CA GLY A 48 1.65 3.28 -24.21
C GLY A 48 0.57 4.25 -24.64
N LEU A 49 -0.22 3.91 -25.67
CA LEU A 49 -1.39 4.72 -26.06
C LEU A 49 -2.50 4.66 -25.00
N ALA A 50 -2.76 3.49 -24.42
CA ALA A 50 -3.73 3.33 -23.35
C ALA A 50 -3.26 4.02 -22.06
N LEU A 51 -2.00 3.77 -21.66
CA LEU A 51 -1.39 4.39 -20.50
C LEU A 51 -1.31 5.92 -20.62
N ARG A 52 -1.17 6.46 -21.84
CA ARG A 52 -1.19 7.91 -22.05
C ARG A 52 -2.56 8.51 -21.80
N ARG A 53 -3.63 7.89 -22.30
CA ARG A 53 -5.01 8.30 -21.99
C ARG A 53 -5.26 8.27 -20.48
N GLU A 54 -4.75 7.25 -19.79
CA GLU A 54 -4.89 7.14 -18.33
C GLU A 54 -4.05 8.15 -17.54
N ILE A 55 -2.91 8.59 -18.08
CA ILE A 55 -2.11 9.67 -17.51
C ILE A 55 -2.85 10.99 -17.69
N ASP A 56 -3.41 11.24 -18.88
CA ASP A 56 -4.14 12.47 -19.19
C ASP A 56 -5.43 12.60 -18.35
N LEU A 57 -6.09 11.47 -18.05
CA LEU A 57 -7.26 11.40 -17.17
C LEU A 57 -6.91 11.34 -15.67
N GLY A 58 -5.64 11.19 -15.31
CA GLY A 58 -5.21 10.98 -13.93
C GLY A 58 -5.04 12.27 -13.16
N ASP A 59 -5.72 12.41 -12.01
CA ASP A 59 -5.46 13.50 -11.06
C ASP A 59 -4.02 13.44 -10.52
N GLN A 60 -3.34 14.58 -10.48
CA GLN A 60 -1.97 14.68 -9.94
C GLN A 60 -1.88 14.20 -8.48
N ASP A 61 -2.96 14.33 -7.71
CA ASP A 61 -3.03 13.87 -6.31
C ASP A 61 -2.94 12.35 -6.15
N ARG A 62 -3.23 11.59 -7.21
CA ARG A 62 -3.10 10.12 -7.23
C ARG A 62 -1.81 9.65 -7.91
N ALA A 63 -0.91 10.57 -8.25
CA ALA A 63 0.34 10.25 -8.93
C ALA A 63 1.30 9.43 -8.08
N VAL A 64 1.16 9.41 -6.75
CA VAL A 64 1.96 8.57 -5.85
C VAL A 64 1.07 7.48 -5.24
N PRO A 65 1.38 6.19 -5.45
CA PRO A 65 0.62 5.10 -4.85
C PRO A 65 0.81 5.17 -3.34
N ARG A 66 -0.29 5.24 -2.59
CA ARG A 66 -0.24 5.19 -1.14
C ARG A 66 0.49 3.91 -0.71
N SER A 67 1.53 4.05 0.09
CA SER A 67 2.30 2.94 0.60
C SER A 67 1.46 2.10 1.56
N ILE A 68 0.99 0.93 1.09
CA ILE A 68 0.25 -0.04 1.92
C ILE A 68 1.08 -0.61 3.08
N ILE A 69 2.40 -0.36 3.11
CA ILE A 69 3.31 -0.88 4.14
C ILE A 69 2.81 -0.51 5.55
N ASP A 70 2.15 0.64 5.70
CA ASP A 70 1.69 1.17 6.98
C ASP A 70 0.16 1.35 7.11
N ASP A 71 -0.66 0.79 6.21
CA ASP A 71 -2.13 1.04 6.21
C ASP A 71 -2.82 0.61 7.53
N LYS A 72 -2.26 -0.39 8.24
CA LYS A 72 -2.78 -0.81 9.56
C LYS A 72 -2.55 0.22 10.67
N TYR A 73 -1.51 1.04 10.53
CA TYR A 73 -1.09 2.03 11.51
C TYR A 73 -1.22 3.46 10.96
N ALA A 74 -1.78 3.65 9.77
CA ALA A 74 -1.95 4.97 9.14
C ALA A 74 -2.74 5.94 10.01
N GLY A 75 -3.64 5.42 10.87
CA GLY A 75 -4.40 6.20 11.85
C GLY A 75 -3.81 6.20 13.26
N ALA A 76 -2.58 5.71 13.48
CA ALA A 76 -1.99 5.57 14.82
C ALA A 76 -1.88 6.92 15.57
N THR A 77 -1.72 8.03 14.84
CA THR A 77 -1.63 9.37 15.44
C THR A 77 -2.98 9.94 15.86
N LEU A 78 -4.10 9.38 15.38
CA LEU A 78 -5.45 9.94 15.63
C LEU A 78 -5.98 9.61 17.04
N ARG A 79 -5.46 8.55 17.67
CA ARG A 79 -5.95 8.07 18.96
C ARG A 79 -4.82 7.41 19.75
N GLU A 80 -4.76 7.72 21.03
CA GLU A 80 -3.85 7.04 21.96
C GLU A 80 -4.16 5.54 22.03
N PRO A 81 -3.14 4.66 21.85
CA PRO A 81 -3.34 3.22 21.87
C PRO A 81 -3.59 2.72 23.29
N MET A 82 -4.60 1.85 23.44
CA MET A 82 -4.80 1.09 24.69
C MET A 82 -4.19 -0.29 24.53
N ILE A 83 -3.07 -0.54 25.21
CA ILE A 83 -2.32 -1.80 25.12
C ILE A 83 -2.55 -2.59 26.40
N LEU A 84 -3.03 -3.82 26.26
CA LEU A 84 -3.11 -4.79 27.36
C LEU A 84 -1.94 -5.75 27.23
N LEU A 85 -1.03 -5.72 28.21
CA LEU A 85 -0.02 -6.74 28.39
C LEU A 85 -0.66 -7.94 29.10
N THR A 86 -0.34 -9.17 28.69
CA THR A 86 -0.75 -10.39 29.42
C THR A 86 0.40 -11.39 29.50
N THR A 87 0.42 -12.23 30.53
CA THR A 87 1.35 -13.37 30.65
C THR A 87 0.71 -14.68 30.21
N SER A 88 1.47 -15.77 30.22
CA SER A 88 0.94 -17.13 30.08
C SER A 88 -0.03 -17.48 31.23
N ARG A 89 -0.76 -18.59 31.10
CA ARG A 89 -1.76 -19.04 32.09
C ARG A 89 -1.19 -19.24 33.50
N ASN A 90 0.02 -19.81 33.60
CA ASN A 90 0.73 -20.04 34.86
C ASN A 90 2.16 -19.48 34.74
N PRO A 91 2.37 -18.18 34.99
CA PRO A 91 3.69 -17.57 34.89
C PRO A 91 4.56 -17.94 36.09
N GLY A 92 5.86 -18.08 35.87
CA GLY A 92 6.83 -18.17 36.96
C GLY A 92 7.01 -16.83 37.67
N ALA A 93 7.49 -16.84 38.91
CA ALA A 93 7.74 -15.63 39.70
C ALA A 93 8.58 -14.55 38.98
N PRO A 94 9.65 -14.90 38.22
CA PRO A 94 10.41 -13.89 37.45
C PRO A 94 9.57 -13.19 36.38
N LEU A 95 8.66 -13.93 35.71
CA LEU A 95 7.80 -13.37 34.67
C LEU A 95 6.71 -12.47 35.25
N THR A 96 6.17 -12.83 36.42
CA THR A 96 5.23 -11.98 37.16
C THR A 96 5.87 -10.69 37.65
N GLN A 97 7.15 -10.73 38.04
CA GLN A 97 7.90 -9.53 38.41
C GLN A 97 8.22 -8.65 37.20
N PHE A 98 8.56 -9.25 36.05
CA PHE A 98 8.78 -8.53 34.80
C PHE A 98 7.51 -7.86 34.25
N PHE A 99 6.35 -8.44 34.56
CA PHE A 99 5.06 -7.96 34.09
C PHE A 99 4.54 -6.73 34.86
N LYS A 100 5.00 -6.54 36.10
CA LYS A 100 4.71 -5.34 36.90
C LYS A 100 5.49 -4.15 36.39
#